data_AF-A0A6M3JJU5-F1
#
_entry.id   AF-A0A6M3JJU5-F1
#
_cell.length_a   1.000
_cell.length_b   1.000
_cell.length_c   1.000
_cell.angle_alpha   90.00
_cell.angle_beta   90.00
_cell.angle_gamma   90.00
#
_symmetry.space_group_name_H-M   'P 1'
#
loop_
_entity.id
_entity.type
_entity.pdbx_description
1 polymer ?
#
loop_
_entity_poly.entity_id
_entity_poly.type
_entity_poly.pdbx_seq_one_letter_code
_entity_poly.pdbx_strand_id
1 'polypeptide(L)'
;MYASDFDMDTNTWTNEEVGVYLRLLLSEWVNQDLPDDSKKLAKIVRISHKKFQKVFTNISHKFHKNGNNRLVNRRLEEERQKKLNWLENQSKSGKKGADIRWKNG
;
A
#
# COMPACT_ATOMS: atom_id res chain seq x y z
N MET A 1 5.81 -3.57 5.38
CA MET A 1 4.86 -3.85 6.47
C MET A 1 5.31 -5.15 7.10
N TYR A 2 5.58 -5.18 8.40
CA TYR A 2 5.99 -6.41 9.06
C TYR A 2 4.76 -7.27 9.37
N ALA A 3 4.94 -8.59 9.43
CA ALA A 3 3.85 -9.52 9.70
C ALA A 3 3.15 -9.23 11.04
N SER A 4 3.90 -8.79 12.06
CA SER A 4 3.37 -8.40 13.37
C SER A 4 2.42 -7.20 13.29
N ASP A 5 2.72 -6.21 12.45
CA ASP A 5 1.86 -5.03 12.28
C ASP A 5 0.54 -5.41 11.60
N PHE A 6 0.61 -6.34 10.63
CA PHE A 6 -0.56 -6.84 9.93
C PHE A 6 -1.47 -7.63 10.86
N ASP A 7 -0.90 -8.52 11.67
CA ASP A 7 -1.63 -9.30 12.65
C ASP A 7 -2.28 -8.38 13.70
N MET A 8 -1.53 -7.43 14.25
CA MET A 8 -2.06 -6.47 15.24
C MET A 8 -3.23 -5.63 14.69
N ASP A 9 -3.19 -5.28 13.41
CA ASP A 9 -4.26 -4.52 12.75
C ASP A 9 -5.52 -5.35 12.47
N THR A 10 -5.37 -6.67 12.33
CA THR A 10 -6.40 -7.56 11.78
C THR A 10 -6.87 -8.63 12.75
N ASN A 11 -6.28 -8.72 13.95
CA ASN A 11 -6.56 -9.76 14.95
C ASN A 11 -8.03 -9.89 15.38
N THR A 12 -8.81 -8.82 15.28
CA THR A 12 -10.25 -8.78 15.65
C THR A 12 -11.16 -8.84 14.43
N TRP A 13 -10.59 -8.87 13.23
CA TRP A 13 -11.34 -8.84 11.98
C TRP A 13 -11.71 -10.25 11.53
N THR A 14 -12.84 -10.35 10.86
CA THR A 14 -13.26 -11.55 10.15
C THR A 14 -12.33 -11.84 8.97
N ASN A 15 -12.23 -13.11 8.57
CA ASN A 15 -11.46 -13.52 7.38
C ASN A 15 -11.87 -12.72 6.12
N GLU A 16 -13.12 -12.31 6.03
CA GLU A 16 -13.61 -11.49 4.92
C GLU A 16 -13.06 -10.06 4.97
N GLU A 17 -13.08 -9.40 6.13
CA GLU A 17 -12.47 -8.09 6.32
C GLU A 17 -10.98 -8.10 6.01
N VAL A 18 -10.27 -9.12 6.50
CA VAL A 18 -8.85 -9.32 6.19
C VAL A 18 -8.63 -9.50 4.69
N GLY A 19 -9.45 -10.33 4.03
CA GLY A 19 -9.37 -10.54 2.59
C GLY A 19 -9.65 -9.29 1.76
N VAL A 20 -10.64 -8.49 2.15
CA VAL A 20 -10.95 -7.20 1.50
C VAL A 20 -9.81 -6.23 1.70
N TYR A 21 -9.32 -6.07 2.92
CA TYR A 21 -8.20 -5.19 3.24
C TYR A 21 -6.94 -5.57 2.46
N LEU A 22 -6.56 -6.85 2.47
CA LEU A 22 -5.39 -7.34 1.74
C LEU A 22 -5.49 -7.06 0.23
N ARG A 23 -6.65 -7.30 -0.38
CA ARG A 23 -6.86 -7.02 -1.81
C ARG A 23 -6.75 -5.53 -2.14
N LEU A 24 -7.23 -4.65 -1.26
CA LEU A 24 -7.08 -3.21 -1.42
C LEU A 24 -5.61 -2.79 -1.31
N LEU A 25 -4.88 -3.27 -0.31
CA LEU A 25 -3.44 -2.99 -0.17
C LEU A 25 -2.64 -3.45 -1.40
N LEU A 26 -2.93 -4.65 -1.92
CA LEU A 26 -2.28 -5.15 -3.14
C LEU A 26 -2.59 -4.26 -4.35
N SER A 27 -3.85 -3.84 -4.50
CA SER A 27 -4.26 -2.96 -5.59
C SER A 27 -3.61 -1.58 -5.48
N GLU A 28 -3.54 -1.00 -4.28
CA GLU A 28 -2.87 0.27 -4.00
C GLU A 28 -1.35 0.18 -4.25
N TRP A 29 -0.72 -0.92 -3.86
CA TRP A 29 0.71 -1.11 -4.09
C TRP A 29 1.06 -1.05 -5.58
N VAL A 30 0.29 -1.76 -6.41
CA VAL A 30 0.49 -1.85 -7.86
C VAL A 30 0.10 -0.55 -8.56
N ASN A 31 -1.03 0.06 -8.20
CA ASN A 31 -1.61 1.20 -8.91
C ASN A 31 -1.32 2.57 -8.26
N GLN A 32 -0.49 2.61 -7.21
CA GLN A 32 -0.19 3.77 -6.35
C GLN A 32 -1.33 4.24 -5.45
N ASP A 33 -2.58 4.22 -5.91
CA ASP A 33 -3.72 4.68 -5.13
C ASP A 33 -5.03 3.94 -5.48
N LEU A 34 -6.07 4.19 -4.69
CA LEU A 34 -7.39 3.57 -4.83
C LEU A 34 -8.47 4.61 -5.18
N PRO A 35 -9.52 4.22 -5.93
CA PRO A 35 -10.66 5.10 -6.18
C PRO A 35 -11.46 5.37 -4.91
N ASP A 36 -11.85 6.63 -4.69
CA ASP A 36 -12.85 7.01 -3.68
C ASP A 36 -14.29 6.72 -4.19
N ASP A 37 -14.53 5.48 -4.60
CA ASP A 37 -15.82 5.01 -5.11
C ASP A 37 -16.06 3.57 -4.65
N SER A 38 -17.04 3.39 -3.77
CA SER A 38 -17.36 2.09 -3.18
C SER A 38 -17.75 1.00 -4.20
N LYS A 39 -18.33 1.35 -5.36
CA LYS A 39 -18.62 0.38 -6.42
C LYS A 39 -17.35 -0.08 -7.12
N LYS A 40 -16.40 0.84 -7.37
CA LYS A 40 -15.09 0.49 -7.95
C LYS A 40 -14.26 -0.35 -6.98
N LEU A 41 -14.25 0.02 -5.70
CA LEU A 41 -13.57 -0.76 -4.65
C LEU A 41 -14.16 -2.17 -4.52
N ALA A 42 -15.49 -2.32 -4.54
CA ALA A 42 -16.14 -3.62 -4.53
C ALA A 42 -15.72 -4.52 -5.71
N LYS A 43 -15.52 -3.94 -6.90
CA LYS A 43 -14.97 -4.66 -8.07
C LYS A 43 -13.52 -5.09 -7.84
N ILE A 44 -12.68 -4.21 -7.28
CA ILE A 44 -11.27 -4.52 -6.95
C ILE A 44 -11.19 -5.73 -6.01
N VAL A 45 -12.03 -5.75 -4.96
CA VAL A 45 -12.02 -6.82 -3.96
C VAL A 45 -12.88 -8.05 -4.34
N ARG A 46 -13.59 -7.99 -5.47
CA ARG A 46 -14.36 -9.08 -6.09
C ARG A 46 -15.54 -9.58 -5.25
N ILE A 47 -16.26 -8.66 -4.60
CA ILE A 47 -17.50 -8.97 -3.87
C ILE A 47 -18.64 -8.04 -4.31
N SER A 48 -19.87 -8.37 -3.95
CA SER A 48 -21.01 -7.49 -4.25
C SER A 48 -20.88 -6.16 -3.52
N HIS A 49 -21.37 -5.08 -4.15
CA HIS A 49 -21.30 -3.74 -3.57
C HIS A 49 -21.97 -3.65 -2.19
N LYS A 50 -23.12 -4.32 -2.02
CA LYS A 50 -23.83 -4.40 -0.73
C LYS A 50 -22.98 -5.06 0.36
N LYS A 51 -22.24 -6.13 0.02
CA LYS A 51 -21.36 -6.83 0.95
C LYS A 51 -20.14 -5.98 1.29
N PHE A 52 -19.55 -5.35 0.26
CA PHE A 52 -18.46 -4.41 0.43
C PHE A 52 -18.80 -3.27 1.38
N GLN A 53 -19.95 -2.63 1.25
CA GLN A 53 -20.33 -1.52 2.15
C GLN A 53 -20.34 -1.93 3.63
N LYS A 54 -20.81 -3.14 3.95
CA LYS A 54 -20.80 -3.67 5.32
C LYS A 54 -19.37 -3.86 5.82
N VAL A 55 -18.55 -4.58 5.05
CA VAL A 55 -17.15 -4.88 5.38
C VAL A 55 -16.31 -3.61 5.48
N PHE A 56 -16.50 -2.69 4.53
CA PHE A 56 -15.72 -1.46 4.43
C PHE A 56 -15.94 -0.53 5.63
N THR A 57 -17.10 -0.58 6.28
CA THR A 57 -17.37 0.21 7.48
C THR A 57 -16.30 -0.04 8.56
N ASN A 58 -15.92 -1.30 8.77
CA ASN A 58 -14.95 -1.68 9.80
C ASN A 58 -13.49 -1.38 9.39
N ILE A 59 -13.16 -1.41 8.10
CA ILE A 59 -11.77 -1.23 7.63
C ILE A 59 -11.46 0.18 7.09
N SER A 60 -12.49 1.00 6.84
CA SER A 60 -12.38 2.31 6.17
C SER A 60 -11.40 3.26 6.85
N HIS A 61 -11.30 3.21 8.17
CA HIS A 61 -10.41 4.04 8.98
C HIS A 61 -8.91 3.83 8.67
N LYS A 62 -8.53 2.75 7.97
CA LYS A 62 -7.15 2.51 7.50
C LYS A 62 -6.81 3.27 6.22
N PHE A 63 -7.80 3.86 5.55
CA PHE A 63 -7.63 4.55 4.28
C PHE A 63 -7.97 6.04 4.42
N HIS A 64 -7.14 6.89 3.82
CA HIS A 64 -7.31 8.33 3.84
C HIS A 64 -7.23 8.89 2.42
N LYS A 65 -7.85 10.04 2.19
CA LYS A 65 -7.76 10.73 0.91
C LYS A 65 -6.40 11.41 0.77
N ASN A 66 -5.76 11.21 -0.37
CA ASN A 66 -4.59 11.98 -0.79
C ASN A 66 -5.03 13.30 -1.47
N GLY A 67 -4.06 14.09 -1.94
CA GLY A 67 -4.30 15.37 -2.62
C GLY A 67 -5.12 15.29 -3.92
N ASN A 68 -5.27 14.09 -4.50
CA ASN A 68 -6.04 13.84 -5.72
C ASN A 68 -7.43 13.24 -5.45
N ASN A 69 -7.91 13.29 -4.20
CA ASN A 69 -9.16 12.66 -3.77
C ASN A 69 -9.20 11.15 -4.06
N ARG A 70 -8.04 10.49 -3.95
CA ARG A 70 -7.86 9.04 -4.06
C ARG A 70 -7.53 8.47 -2.69
N LEU A 71 -7.93 7.23 -2.43
CA LEU A 71 -7.71 6.58 -1.14
C LEU A 71 -6.31 5.95 -1.11
N VAL A 72 -5.62 6.12 0.01
CA VAL A 72 -4.30 5.52 0.30
C VAL A 72 -4.25 5.03 1.75
N ASN A 73 -3.47 3.99 1.98
CA ASN A 73 -3.12 3.47 3.28
C ASN A 73 -1.82 4.11 3.76
N ARG A 74 -1.88 4.82 4.89
CA ARG A 74 -0.73 5.56 5.43
C ARG A 74 0.52 4.69 5.62
N ARG A 75 0.36 3.47 6.16
CA ARG A 75 1.48 2.56 6.40
C ARG A 75 2.08 2.03 5.10
N LEU A 76 1.24 1.73 4.11
CA LEU A 76 1.71 1.26 2.81
C LEU A 76 2.55 2.33 2.11
N GLU A 77 2.15 3.60 2.23
CA GLU A 77 2.92 4.72 1.68
C GLU A 77 4.24 4.95 2.42
N GLU A 78 4.30 4.79 3.74
CA GLU A 78 5.57 4.81 4.49
C GLU A 78 6.54 3.73 3.98
N GLU A 79 6.04 2.53 3.71
CA GLU A 79 6.84 1.43 3.17
C GLU A 79 7.31 1.71 1.74
N ARG A 80 6.47 2.35 0.92
CA ARG A 80 6.85 2.82 -0.42
C ARG A 80 7.99 3.83 -0.34
N GLN A 81 7.90 4.81 0.56
CA GLN A 81 8.96 5.80 0.77
C GLN A 81 10.28 5.17 1.23
N LYS A 82 10.24 4.22 2.17
CA LYS A 82 11.44 3.46 2.59
C LYS A 82 12.11 2.76 1.40
N LYS A 83 11.31 2.12 0.54
CA LYS A 83 11.82 1.45 -0.67
C LYS A 83 12.44 2.45 -1.65
N LEU A 84 11.80 3.60 -1.89
CA LEU A 84 12.32 4.65 -2.77
C LEU A 84 13.66 5.21 -2.26
N ASN A 85 13.74 5.52 -0.96
CA ASN A 85 14.98 6.00 -0.34
C ASN A 85 16.12 4.99 -0.45
N TRP A 86 15.82 3.70 -0.27
CA TRP A 86 16.81 2.63 -0.42
C TRP A 86 17.33 2.51 -1.86
N LEU A 87 16.45 2.62 -2.86
CA LEU A 87 16.83 2.61 -4.28
C LEU A 87 17.70 3.83 -4.63
N GLU A 88 17.36 5.02 -4.14
CA GLU A 88 18.13 6.23 -4.37
C GLU A 88 19.54 6.13 -3.78
N ASN A 89 19.66 5.63 -2.54
CA ASN A 89 20.94 5.44 -1.86
C ASN A 89 21.84 4.42 -2.57
N GLN A 90 21.26 3.36 -3.13
CA GLN A 90 22.01 2.40 -3.95
C GLN A 90 22.48 3.02 -5.26
N SER A 91 21.64 3.80 -5.94
CA SER A 91 22.03 4.50 -7.15
C SER A 91 23.21 5.46 -6.90
N LYS A 92 23.16 6.24 -5.82
CA LYS A 92 24.25 7.14 -5.40
C LYS A 92 25.54 6.38 -5.10
N SER A 93 25.44 5.27 -4.36
CA SER A 93 26.59 4.44 -4.01
C SER A 93 27.21 3.77 -5.25
N GLY A 94 26.38 3.30 -6.18
CA GLY A 94 26.83 2.71 -7.46
C GLY A 94 27.58 3.70 -8.33
N LYS A 95 27.07 4.94 -8.47
CA LYS A 95 27.76 6.02 -9.19
C LYS A 95 29.12 6.35 -8.56
N LYS A 96 29.18 6.51 -7.23
CA LYS A 96 30.45 6.73 -6.51
C LYS A 96 31.46 5.59 -6.74
N GLY A 97 31.00 4.34 -6.72
CA GLY A 97 31.85 3.18 -7.01
C GLY A 97 32.40 3.17 -8.45
N ALA A 98 31.57 3.56 -9.43
CA ALA A 98 32.01 3.71 -10.82
C ALA A 98 33.03 4.86 -10.98
N ASP A 99 32.77 6.02 -10.37
CA ASP A 99 33.67 7.17 -10.42
C ASP A 99 35.04 6.88 -9.80
N ILE A 100 35.08 6.13 -8.69
CA ILE A 100 36.36 5.69 -8.07
C ILE A 100 37.12 4.73 -9.00
N ARG A 101 36.42 3.80 -9.66
CA ARG A 101 37.05 2.86 -10.62
C ARG A 101 37.64 3.58 -11.83
N TRP A 102 36.95 4.59 -12.35
CA TRP A 102 37.39 5.36 -13.53
C TRP A 102 38.49 6.36 -13.22
N LYS A 103 38.61 6.81 -11.96
CA LYS A 103 39.73 7.66 -11.52
C LYS A 103 41.01 6.89 -11.21
N ASN A 104 40.91 5.59 -10.95
CA ASN A 104 42.03 4.72 -10.56
C ASN A 104 42.45 3.71 -11.66
N GLY A 105 41.91 3.83 -12.87
CA GLY A 105 42.32 3.07 -14.06
C GLY A 105 42.82 4.01 -15.14
#